data_AF-A0A929WGV4-F1
#
_entry.id   AF-A0A929WGV4-F1
#
_cell.length_a   1.000
_cell.length_b   1.000
_cell.length_c   1.000
_cell.angle_alpha   90.00
_cell.angle_beta   90.00
_cell.angle_gamma   90.00
#
_symmetry.space_group_name_H-M   'P 1'
#
loop_
_entity.id
_entity.type
_entity.pdbx_description
1 polymer ?
#
loop_
_entity_poly.entity_id
_entity_poly.type
_entity_poly.pdbx_seq_one_letter_code
_entity_poly.pdbx_strand_id
1 'polypeptide(L)'
;MNPDFRKFATQKTGINSMVLDDVVAVQNQYLNPYILEERQLNVTQMDVFSRLMMDRIIFLGTPIDDTTANVLQAQLLYLDSVDSGKDISIYVNSPGGSVYA
;
A
#
# COMPACT_ATOMS: atom_id res chain seq x y z
N MET A 1 27.03 7.84 13.72
CA MET A 1 28.11 7.88 12.71
C MET A 1 29.45 7.76 13.43
N ASN A 2 30.40 6.96 12.93
CA ASN A 2 31.65 6.59 13.61
C ASN A 2 32.64 7.80 13.59
N PRO A 3 33.25 8.22 14.72
CA PRO A 3 34.08 9.43 14.83
C PRO A 3 35.31 9.45 13.90
N ASP A 4 35.79 8.28 13.50
CA ASP A 4 36.96 8.14 12.63
C ASP A 4 36.74 8.68 11.20
N PHE A 5 35.51 8.58 10.69
CA PHE A 5 35.18 9.05 9.34
C PHE A 5 35.26 10.58 9.24
N ARG A 6 34.77 11.29 10.27
CA ARG A 6 34.81 12.76 10.33
C ARG A 6 36.25 13.27 10.34
N LYS A 7 37.13 12.59 11.07
CA LYS A 7 38.55 12.93 11.16
C LYS A 7 39.28 12.73 9.82
N PHE A 8 38.98 11.65 9.10
CA PHE A 8 39.50 11.43 7.75
C PHE A 8 39.06 12.52 6.76
N ALA A 9 37.77 12.84 6.74
CA ALA A 9 37.21 13.75 5.75
C ALA A 9 37.67 15.21 5.92
N THR A 10 37.92 15.62 7.17
CA THR A 10 38.43 16.95 7.51
C THR A 10 39.95 17.07 7.35
N GLN A 11 40.73 16.04 7.71
CA GLN A 11 42.20 16.12 7.73
C GLN A 11 42.86 15.68 6.42
N LYS A 12 42.30 14.71 5.69
CA LYS A 12 42.95 14.16 4.47
C LYS A 12 42.35 14.69 3.17
N THR A 13 41.06 14.98 3.14
CA THR A 13 40.37 15.49 1.94
C THR A 13 40.10 16.99 1.98
N GLY A 14 40.48 17.68 3.07
CA GLY A 14 40.39 19.14 3.18
C GLY A 14 38.97 19.71 3.19
N ILE A 15 37.96 18.87 3.47
CA ILE A 15 36.56 19.29 3.47
C ILE A 15 36.28 20.04 4.78
N ASN A 16 35.71 21.24 4.66
CA ASN A 16 35.36 22.07 5.81
C ASN A 16 34.34 21.35 6.71
N SER A 17 34.56 21.37 8.03
CA SER A 17 33.71 20.60 8.95
C SER A 17 32.26 21.07 8.96
N MET A 18 31.97 22.34 8.66
CA MET A 18 30.60 22.86 8.57
C MET A 18 29.87 22.31 7.34
N VAL A 19 30.56 22.22 6.20
CA VAL A 19 29.98 21.61 4.98
C VAL A 19 29.76 20.10 5.19
N LEU A 20 30.67 19.43 5.90
CA LEU A 20 30.48 18.04 6.31
C LEU A 20 29.27 17.87 7.24
N ASP A 21 29.09 18.77 8.20
CA ASP A 21 27.95 18.74 9.11
C ASP A 21 26.63 19.01 8.38
N ASP A 22 26.59 19.97 7.45
CA ASP A 22 25.40 20.27 6.65
C ASP A 22 25.04 19.12 5.72
N VAL A 23 26.01 18.52 5.03
CA VAL A 23 25.76 17.35 4.16
C VAL A 23 25.28 16.16 4.98
N VAL A 24 25.84 15.94 6.17
CA VAL A 24 25.40 14.87 7.09
C VAL A 24 24.00 15.16 7.64
N ALA A 25 23.68 16.42 7.96
CA ALA A 25 22.37 16.82 8.43
C ALA A 25 21.29 16.64 7.34
N VAL A 26 21.62 16.99 6.09
CA VAL A 26 20.73 16.77 4.93
C VAL A 26 20.59 15.27 4.63
N GLN A 27 21.65 14.47 4.78
CA GLN A 27 21.55 13.03 4.59
C GLN A 27 20.62 12.36 5.62
N ASN A 28 20.59 12.87 6.86
CA ASN A 28 19.63 12.42 7.88
C ASN A 28 18.18 12.88 7.62
N GLN A 29 17.93 13.85 6.75
CA GLN A 29 16.58 14.21 6.30
C GLN A 29 16.08 13.33 5.14
N TYR A 30 16.97 12.64 4.43
CA TYR A 30 16.63 11.72 3.32
C TYR A 30 16.70 10.24 3.68
N LEU A 31 17.18 9.91 4.89
CA LEU A 31 16.95 8.60 5.48
C LEU A 31 15.53 8.62 6.08
N ASN A 32 14.52 8.37 5.23
CA ASN A 32 13.26 7.81 5.73
C ASN A 32 13.68 6.66 6.66
N PRO A 33 13.42 6.74 7.97
CA PRO A 33 13.67 5.61 8.82
C PRO A 33 12.73 4.54 8.28
N TYR A 34 13.29 3.56 7.58
CA TYR A 34 12.63 2.28 7.47
C TYR A 34 12.57 1.82 8.91
N ILE A 35 11.44 2.13 9.53
CA ILE A 35 11.00 1.59 10.78
C ILE A 35 10.99 0.08 10.50
N LEU A 36 12.09 -0.59 10.83
CA LEU A 36 12.09 -1.99 11.18
C LEU A 36 11.34 -2.07 12.50
N GLU A 37 10.04 -1.78 12.44
CA GLU A 37 9.09 -2.49 13.25
C GLU A 37 9.41 -3.95 12.93
N GLU A 38 9.91 -4.69 13.92
CA GLU A 38 9.27 -5.96 14.17
C GLU A 38 7.79 -5.63 14.15
N ARG A 39 7.15 -5.74 12.98
CA ARG A 39 5.71 -5.71 12.90
C ARG A 39 5.37 -6.88 13.78
N GLN A 40 5.02 -6.59 15.04
CA GLN A 40 4.13 -7.43 15.83
C GLN A 40 3.18 -7.96 14.80
N LEU A 41 3.16 -9.28 14.61
CA LEU A 41 2.35 -9.94 13.61
C LEU A 41 1.01 -9.24 13.67
N ASN A 42 0.81 -8.27 12.77
CA ASN A 42 -0.43 -7.55 12.70
C ASN A 42 -1.21 -8.65 12.05
N VAL A 43 -1.87 -9.46 12.89
CA VAL A 43 -3.06 -10.20 12.54
C VAL A 43 -3.96 -9.09 12.05
N THR A 44 -3.71 -8.71 10.80
CA THR A 44 -4.48 -7.78 10.02
C THR A 44 -5.84 -8.39 10.18
N GLN A 45 -6.71 -7.70 10.93
CA GLN A 45 -8.11 -8.03 11.01
C GLN A 45 -8.50 -8.22 9.55
N MET A 46 -8.62 -9.48 9.14
CA MET A 46 -8.95 -9.75 7.76
C MET A 46 -10.39 -9.33 7.71
N ASP A 47 -10.62 -8.17 7.08
CA ASP A 47 -11.95 -7.60 6.98
C ASP A 47 -12.87 -8.69 6.43
N VAL A 48 -14.07 -8.79 6.99
CA VAL A 48 -15.05 -9.82 6.61
C VAL A 48 -15.27 -9.81 5.09
N PHE A 49 -15.18 -8.64 4.46
CA PHE A 49 -15.24 -8.47 3.01
C PHE A 49 -14.05 -9.11 2.27
N SER A 50 -12.84 -9.00 2.80
CA SER A 50 -11.66 -9.67 2.23
C SER A 50 -11.77 -11.20 2.33
N ARG A 51 -12.33 -11.71 3.44
CA ARG A 51 -12.62 -13.15 3.57
C ARG A 51 -13.64 -13.61 2.54
N LEU A 52 -14.75 -12.89 2.42
CA LEU A 52 -15.79 -13.18 1.45
C LEU A 52 -15.24 -13.13 0.02
N MET A 53 -14.39 -12.16 -0.31
CA MET A 53 -13.76 -12.07 -1.62
C MET A 53 -12.85 -13.28 -1.92
N MET A 54 -12.10 -13.79 -0.93
CA MET A 54 -11.34 -15.04 -1.08
C MET A 54 -12.24 -16.24 -1.32
N ASP A 55 -13.40 -16.28 -0.65
CA ASP A 55 -14.44 -17.30 -0.86
C ASP A 55 -15.29 -17.00 -2.12
N ARG A 56 -14.87 -16.02 -2.95
CA ARG A 56 -15.48 -15.61 -4.23
C ARG A 56 -16.91 -15.09 -4.10
N ILE A 57 -17.17 -14.40 -3.00
CA ILE A 57 -18.42 -13.75 -2.66
C ILE A 57 -18.22 -12.23 -2.76
N ILE A 58 -18.99 -11.61 -3.65
CA ILE A 58 -19.04 -10.15 -3.82
C ILE A 58 -20.34 -9.62 -3.18
N PHE A 59 -20.25 -8.53 -2.43
CA PHE A 59 -21.40 -7.86 -1.84
C PHE A 59 -21.60 -6.47 -2.45
N LEU A 60 -22.76 -6.23 -3.04
CA LEU A 60 -23.15 -4.93 -3.59
C LEU A 60 -24.22 -4.30 -2.70
N GLY A 61 -23.77 -3.49 -1.73
CA GLY A 61 -24.63 -2.84 -0.73
C GLY A 61 -24.90 -1.35 -0.98
N THR A 62 -24.29 -0.77 -2.02
CA THR A 62 -24.31 0.67 -2.29
C THR A 62 -25.11 0.98 -3.56
N PRO A 63 -25.58 2.24 -3.74
CA PRO A 63 -26.09 2.69 -5.03
C PRO A 63 -25.07 2.46 -6.15
N ILE A 64 -25.57 2.18 -7.35
CA ILE A 64 -24.72 1.93 -8.52
C ILE A 64 -24.39 3.28 -9.18
N ASP A 65 -23.16 3.73 -9.00
CA ASP A 65 -22.53 4.82 -9.74
C ASP A 65 -21.35 4.30 -10.58
N ASP A 66 -20.76 5.17 -11.42
CA ASP A 66 -19.66 4.79 -12.31
C ASP A 66 -18.46 4.21 -11.54
N THR A 67 -18.21 4.71 -10.32
CA THR A 67 -17.11 4.23 -9.49
C THR A 67 -17.39 2.81 -8.98
N THR A 68 -18.57 2.58 -8.42
CA THR A 68 -19.01 1.27 -7.93
C THR A 68 -19.06 0.25 -9.06
N ALA A 69 -19.55 0.65 -10.24
CA ALA A 69 -19.57 -0.20 -11.43
C ALA A 69 -18.16 -0.61 -11.88
N ASN A 70 -17.22 0.35 -11.96
CA ASN A 70 -15.82 0.07 -12.32
C ASN A 70 -15.13 -0.85 -11.30
N VAL A 71 -15.38 -0.66 -10.00
CA VAL A 71 -14.85 -1.52 -8.95
C VAL A 71 -15.43 -2.94 -9.05
N LEU A 72 -16.74 -3.08 -9.26
CA LEU A 72 -17.38 -4.38 -9.44
C LEU A 72 -16.81 -5.12 -10.64
N GLN A 73 -16.61 -4.43 -11.76
CA GLN A 73 -15.97 -4.99 -12.95
C GLN A 73 -14.54 -5.48 -12.66
N ALA A 74 -13.74 -4.67 -11.96
CA ALA A 74 -12.38 -5.06 -11.59
C ALA A 74 -12.36 -6.31 -10.69
N GLN A 75 -13.29 -6.41 -9.74
CA GLN A 75 -13.42 -7.58 -8.87
C GLN A 75 -13.79 -8.85 -9.64
N LEU A 76 -14.73 -8.75 -10.60
CA LEU A 76 -15.11 -9.87 -11.45
C LEU A 76 -13.93 -10.37 -12.30
N LEU A 77 -13.23 -9.45 -12.97
CA LEU A 77 -12.05 -9.78 -13.76
C LEU A 77 -10.93 -10.40 -12.92
N TYR A 78 -10.74 -9.89 -11.69
CA TYR A 78 -9.77 -10.45 -10.77
C TYR A 78 -10.13 -11.89 -10.39
N LEU A 79 -11.37 -12.16 -9.98
CA LEU A 79 -11.82 -13.50 -9.60
C LEU A 79 -11.82 -14.50 -10.76
N ASP A 80 -12.08 -14.04 -11.97
CA ASP A 80 -11.98 -14.83 -13.20
C ASP A 80 -10.53 -15.15 -13.55
N SER A 81 -9.61 -14.18 -13.39
CA SER A 81 -8.18 -14.38 -13.63
C SER A 81 -7.53 -15.38 -12.67
N VAL A 82 -8.07 -15.50 -11.44
CA VAL A 82 -7.58 -16.44 -10.43
C VAL A 82 -8.09 -17.85 -10.69
N ASP A 83 -9.36 -18.01 -11.09
CA ASP A 83 -9.96 -19.31 -11.37
C ASP A 83 -11.23 -19.19 -12.24
N SER A 84 -11.06 -19.16 -13.56
CA SER A 84 -12.15 -18.97 -14.53
C SER A 84 -13.14 -20.11 -14.61
N GLY A 85 -12.85 -21.26 -13.99
CA GLY A 85 -13.71 -22.46 -14.02
C GLY A 85 -14.69 -22.56 -12.86
N LYS A 86 -14.60 -21.66 -11.87
CA LYS A 86 -15.45 -21.68 -10.68
C LYS A 86 -16.48 -20.56 -10.72
N ASP A 87 -17.58 -20.75 -10.01
CA ASP A 87 -18.66 -19.76 -9.89
C ASP A 87 -18.33 -18.61 -8.94
N ILE A 88 -18.84 -17.41 -9.24
CA ILE A 88 -18.76 -16.20 -8.41
C ILE A 88 -20.16 -15.91 -7.86
N SER A 89 -20.28 -15.77 -6.55
CA SER A 89 -21.56 -15.44 -5.90
C SER A 89 -21.66 -13.94 -5.66
N ILE A 90 -22.71 -13.30 -6.16
CA ILE A 90 -22.94 -11.86 -5.98
C ILE A 90 -24.22 -11.67 -5.16
N TYR A 91 -24.08 -11.06 -3.99
CA TYR A 91 -25.22 -10.67 -3.15
C TYR A 91 -25.54 -9.20 -3.41
N VAL A 92 -26.72 -8.96 -3.96
CA VAL A 92 -27.16 -7.62 -4.36
C VAL A 92 -28.18 -7.09 -3.36
N ASN A 93 -27.80 -6.04 -2.64
CA ASN A 93 -28.66 -5.23 -1.80
C ASN A 93 -28.42 -3.75 -2.11
N SER A 94 -28.81 -3.35 -3.33
CA SER A 94 -28.59 -2.00 -3.83
C SER A 94 -29.94 -1.33 -4.13
N PRO A 95 -30.11 -0.02 -3.85
CA PRO A 95 -31.27 0.75 -4.31
C PRO A 95 -31.31 0.95 -5.83
N GLY A 96 -30.34 0.39 -6.57
CA GLY A 96 -30.15 0.62 -7.99
C GLY A 96 -29.23 1.80 -8.24
N GLY A 97 -29.30 2.37 -9.45
CA GLY A 97 -28.44 3.49 -9.80
C GLY A 97 -28.62 3.96 -11.23
N SER A 98 -27.60 4.63 -11.75
CA SER A 98 -27.63 5.21 -13.10
C SER A 98 -27.52 4.10 -14.15
N VAL A 99 -28.39 4.17 -15.17
CA VAL A 99 -28.24 3.34 -16.37
C VAL A 99 -27.40 4.15 -17.36
N TYR A 100 -26.17 3.69 -17.61
CA TYR A 100 -25.39 4.20 -18.73
C TYR A 100 -25.96 3.59 -20.01
N ALA A 101 -26.46 4.43 -20.92
CA ALA A 101 -27.02 4.03 -22.22
C ALA A 101 -26.11 4.50 -23.35
#